data_AF-A0A2A4LEH9-F1
#
_entry.id   AF-A0A2A4LEH9-F1
#
_cell.length_a   1.000
_cell.length_b   1.000
_cell.length_c   1.000
_cell.angle_alpha   90.00
_cell.angle_beta   90.00
_cell.angle_gamma   90.00
#
_symmetry.space_group_name_H-M   'P 1'
#
loop_
_entity.id
_entity.type
_entity.pdbx_description
1 polymer ?
#
loop_
_entity_poly.entity_id
_entity_poly.type
_entity_poly.pdbx_seq_one_letter_code
_entity_poly.pdbx_strand_id
1 'polypeptide(L)'
;MYEMTANLTLIVHFAFILFVVFGALLFFVTTKIVFIHIPAFLWGSYIELTHSICPLTYLENWLLHKANLTTYSEGFIQNYLIPIVYPANLTKDLEIYLGIALIVVNMIIYGFIISRLKKSFK
;
A
#
# COMPACT_ATOMS: atom_id res chain seq x y z
N MET A 1 -0.56 -10.09 -24.31
CA MET A 1 -1.46 -9.01 -23.84
C MET A 1 -1.74 -9.12 -22.35
N TYR A 2 -2.13 -10.27 -21.82
CA TYR A 2 -2.39 -10.47 -20.37
C TYR A 2 -1.14 -10.32 -19.47
N GLU A 3 0.05 -10.67 -19.96
CA GLU A 3 1.32 -10.43 -19.25
C GLU A 3 1.59 -8.92 -19.00
N MET A 4 1.25 -8.07 -19.97
CA MET A 4 1.38 -6.62 -19.82
C MET A 4 0.41 -6.08 -18.76
N THR A 5 -0.78 -6.68 -18.65
CA THR A 5 -1.77 -6.36 -17.62
C THR A 5 -1.31 -6.84 -16.24
N ALA A 6 -0.66 -8.00 -16.14
CA ALA A 6 -0.05 -8.48 -14.89
C ALA A 6 1.09 -7.58 -14.41
N ASN A 7 1.96 -7.12 -15.34
CA ASN A 7 2.98 -6.12 -15.02
C ASN A 7 2.39 -4.78 -14.57
N LEU A 8 1.29 -4.36 -15.19
CA LEU A 8 0.56 -3.16 -14.78
C LEU A 8 -0.02 -3.31 -13.36
N THR A 9 -0.56 -4.48 -13.00
CA THR A 9 -1.05 -4.71 -11.64
C THR A 9 0.05 -4.59 -10.59
N LEU A 10 1.29 -5.02 -10.90
CA LEU A 10 2.43 -4.81 -10.01
C LEU A 10 2.78 -3.32 -9.86
N ILE A 11 2.83 -2.57 -10.96
CA ILE A 11 3.13 -1.13 -10.91
C ILE A 11 2.07 -0.39 -10.10
N VAL A 12 0.80 -0.72 -10.31
CA VAL A 12 -0.33 -0.15 -9.56
C VAL A 12 -0.23 -0.53 -8.08
N HIS A 13 0.13 -1.77 -7.76
CA HIS A 13 0.31 -2.21 -6.37
C HIS A 13 1.45 -1.46 -5.69
N PHE A 14 2.61 -1.35 -6.35
CA PHE A 14 3.75 -0.62 -5.81
C PHE A 14 3.43 0.86 -5.61
N ALA A 15 2.75 1.48 -6.57
CA ALA A 15 2.26 2.85 -6.45
C ALA A 15 1.27 3.00 -5.29
N PHE A 16 0.40 1.99 -5.06
CA PHE A 16 -0.50 1.97 -3.90
C PHE A 16 0.27 1.93 -2.58
N ILE A 17 1.30 1.09 -2.45
CA ILE A 17 2.15 1.07 -1.24
C ILE A 17 2.81 2.43 -1.02
N LEU A 18 3.43 3.01 -2.05
CA LEU A 18 4.03 4.34 -1.96
C LEU A 18 3.01 5.41 -1.57
N PHE A 19 1.79 5.31 -2.10
CA PHE A 19 0.71 6.21 -1.75
C PHE A 19 0.29 6.03 -0.29
N VAL A 20 0.18 4.81 0.24
CA VAL A 20 -0.10 4.56 1.67
C VAL A 20 1.01 5.13 2.56
N VAL A 21 2.28 5.00 2.17
CA VAL A 21 3.43 5.47 2.94
C VAL A 21 3.55 7.00 2.92
N PHE A 22 3.50 7.61 1.74
CA PHE A 22 3.83 9.02 1.53
C PHE A 22 2.62 9.91 1.25
N GLY A 23 1.42 9.35 1.11
CA GLY A 23 0.23 10.08 0.67
C GLY A 23 -0.22 11.19 1.62
N ALA A 24 0.13 11.11 2.90
CA ALA A 24 -0.17 12.19 3.85
C ALA A 24 0.66 13.45 3.56
N LEU A 25 1.85 13.32 2.96
CA LEU A 25 2.66 14.46 2.52
C LEU A 25 2.07 15.16 1.29
N LEU A 26 1.39 14.40 0.41
CA LEU A 26 0.71 14.97 -0.77
C LEU A 26 -0.41 15.95 -0.40
N PHE A 27 -0.85 15.96 0.86
CA PHE A 27 -1.72 17.02 1.38
C PHE A 27 -1.16 18.43 1.14
N PHE A 28 0.15 18.62 1.31
CA PHE A 28 0.77 19.94 1.13
C PHE A 28 0.65 20.46 -0.31
N VAL A 29 0.43 19.56 -1.28
CA VAL A 29 0.21 19.90 -2.68
C VAL A 29 -1.28 20.11 -2.94
N THR A 30 -2.16 19.25 -2.42
CA THR A 30 -3.62 19.37 -2.63
C THR A 30 -4.43 18.71 -1.51
N THR A 31 -5.26 19.51 -0.83
CA THR A 31 -6.16 19.07 0.26
C THR A 31 -7.11 17.93 -0.17
N LYS A 32 -7.52 17.89 -1.44
CA LYS A 32 -8.46 16.87 -1.97
C LYS A 32 -7.90 15.45 -1.91
N ILE A 33 -6.56 15.29 -1.91
CA ILE A 33 -5.91 13.98 -1.89
C ILE A 33 -6.21 13.21 -0.60
N VAL A 34 -6.48 13.92 0.51
CA VAL A 34 -6.81 13.30 1.80
C VAL A 34 -8.05 12.40 1.73
N PHE A 35 -9.06 12.77 0.92
CA PHE A 35 -10.26 11.96 0.78
C PHE A 35 -9.99 10.59 0.13
N ILE A 36 -8.95 10.50 -0.70
CA ILE A 36 -8.53 9.24 -1.35
C ILE A 36 -7.46 8.54 -0.51
N HIS A 37 -6.60 9.31 0.16
CA HIS A 37 -5.54 8.78 1.02
C HIS A 37 -6.07 8.08 2.26
N ILE A 38 -7.07 8.64 2.94
CA ILE A 38 -7.66 8.02 4.14
C ILE A 38 -8.15 6.59 3.89
N PRO A 39 -9.03 6.30 2.90
CA PRO A 39 -9.48 4.93 2.66
C PRO A 39 -8.35 4.01 2.21
N ALA A 40 -7.40 4.50 1.40
CA ALA A 40 -6.22 3.73 0.99
C ALA A 40 -5.35 3.34 2.19
N PHE A 41 -5.08 4.30 3.08
CA PHE A 41 -4.30 4.10 4.29
C PHE A 41 -5.00 3.13 5.26
N LEU A 42 -6.29 3.30 5.51
CA LEU A 42 -7.07 2.37 6.35
C LEU A 42 -7.03 0.94 5.81
N TRP A 43 -7.20 0.79 4.48
CA TRP A 43 -7.12 -0.52 3.84
C TRP A 43 -5.71 -1.12 3.94
N GLY A 44 -4.68 -0.32 3.65
CA GLY A 44 -3.27 -0.75 3.77
C GLY A 44 -2.92 -1.20 5.19
N SER A 45 -3.28 -0.41 6.20
CA SER A 45 -3.08 -0.76 7.60
C SER A 45 -3.85 -2.02 8.02
N TYR A 46 -5.07 -2.21 7.51
CA TYR A 46 -5.84 -3.44 7.79
C TYR A 46 -5.16 -4.69 7.22
N ILE A 47 -4.70 -4.62 5.97
CA ILE A 47 -4.00 -5.73 5.31
C ILE A 47 -2.69 -6.05 6.04
N GLU A 48 -1.91 -5.03 6.41
CA GLU A 48 -0.69 -5.15 7.21
C GLU A 48 -0.94 -5.88 8.53
N LEU A 49 -1.91 -5.41 9.32
CA LEU A 49 -2.17 -5.92 10.67
C LEU A 49 -2.80 -7.31 10.69
N THR A 50 -3.51 -7.68 9.63
CA THR A 50 -4.15 -9.00 9.54
C THR A 50 -3.28 -10.03 8.83
N HIS A 51 -2.12 -9.62 8.29
CA HIS A 51 -1.31 -10.43 7.36
C HIS A 51 -2.16 -11.07 6.25
N SER A 52 -3.24 -10.38 5.84
CA SER A 52 -4.15 -10.88 4.83
C SER A 52 -3.53 -10.76 3.44
N ILE A 53 -3.89 -11.67 2.54
CA ILE A 53 -3.47 -11.57 1.14
C ILE A 53 -4.17 -10.38 0.48
N CYS A 54 -3.40 -9.51 -0.17
CA CYS A 54 -3.97 -8.38 -0.90
C CYS A 54 -4.89 -8.86 -2.04
N PRO A 55 -6.10 -8.26 -2.22
CA PRO A 55 -7.00 -8.61 -3.33
C PRO A 55 -6.35 -8.51 -4.72
N LEU A 56 -5.36 -7.61 -4.88
CA LEU A 56 -4.62 -7.46 -6.13
C LEU A 56 -3.86 -8.73 -6.52
N THR A 57 -3.40 -9.53 -5.56
CA THR A 57 -2.74 -10.82 -5.82
C THR A 57 -3.71 -11.83 -6.44
N TYR A 58 -4.98 -11.83 -6.01
CA TYR A 58 -6.00 -12.68 -6.64
C TYR A 58 -6.31 -12.22 -8.07
N LEU A 59 -6.40 -10.91 -8.30
CA LEU A 59 -6.61 -10.36 -9.63
C LEU A 59 -5.44 -10.68 -10.58
N GLU A 60 -4.22 -10.56 -10.09
CA GLU A 60 -2.99 -10.90 -10.82
C GLU A 60 -2.99 -12.37 -11.24
N ASN A 61 -3.21 -13.29 -10.30
CA ASN A 61 -3.26 -14.72 -10.56
C ASN A 61 -4.37 -15.09 -11.56
N TRP A 62 -5.53 -14.41 -11.48
CA TRP A 62 -6.61 -14.61 -12.45
C TRP A 62 -6.21 -14.15 -13.86
N LEU A 63 -5.52 -13.02 -14.00
CA LEU A 63 -5.03 -12.51 -15.28
C LEU A 63 -3.93 -13.40 -15.87
N LEU A 64 -2.99 -13.87 -15.04
CA LEU A 64 -1.93 -14.80 -15.45
C LEU A 64 -2.51 -16.14 -15.92
N HIS A 65 -3.51 -16.66 -15.21
CA HIS A 65 -4.21 -17.88 -15.60
C HIS A 65 -4.91 -17.71 -16.97
N LYS A 66 -5.55 -16.55 -17.21
CA LYS A 66 -6.14 -16.23 -18.53
C LYS A 66 -5.10 -16.07 -19.63
N ALA A 67 -3.83 -15.82 -19.28
CA ALA A 67 -2.73 -15.72 -20.23
C ALA A 67 -2.17 -17.07 -20.69
N ASN A 68 -2.65 -18.20 -20.18
CA ASN A 68 -2.01 -19.53 -20.30
C ASN A 68 -0.54 -19.54 -19.80
N LEU A 69 -0.18 -18.57 -18.96
CA LEU A 69 1.10 -18.58 -18.28
C LEU A 69 0.94 -19.39 -17.00
N THR A 70 2.02 -20.06 -16.59
CA THR A 70 2.04 -20.71 -15.28
C THR A 70 1.67 -19.67 -14.24
N THR A 71 0.56 -19.87 -13.54
CA THR A 71 0.30 -19.20 -12.27
C THR A 71 1.51 -19.52 -11.42
N TYR A 72 2.39 -18.54 -11.21
CA TYR A 72 3.47 -18.73 -10.23
C TYR A 72 2.78 -19.18 -8.95
N SER A 73 3.25 -20.27 -8.34
CA SER A 73 2.61 -20.86 -7.16
C SER A 73 2.42 -19.86 -6.03
N GLU A 74 3.20 -18.77 -6.03
CA GLU A 74 3.05 -17.65 -5.09
C GLU A 74 2.69 -16.29 -5.74
N GLY A 75 2.59 -16.18 -7.07
CA GLY A 75 2.33 -14.90 -7.77
C GLY A 75 3.56 -13.99 -7.91
N PHE A 76 3.54 -13.05 -8.87
CA PHE A 76 4.62 -12.11 -9.19
C PHE A 76 4.77 -11.05 -8.08
N ILE A 77 3.69 -10.60 -7.43
CA ILE A 77 3.77 -9.75 -6.23
C ILE A 77 4.59 -10.43 -5.11
N GLN A 78 4.42 -11.72 -4.88
CA GLN A 78 5.16 -12.43 -3.84
C GLN A 78 6.64 -12.64 -4.19
N ASN A 79 6.97 -12.77 -5.47
CA ASN A 79 8.35 -12.96 -5.90
C ASN A 79 9.14 -11.65 -6.01
N TYR A 80 8.47 -10.53 -6.32
CA TYR A 80 9.15 -9.25 -6.58
C TYR A 80 8.89 -8.19 -5.51
N LEU A 81 7.69 -8.12 -4.95
CA LEU A 81 7.30 -7.06 -4.03
C LEU A 81 7.52 -7.44 -2.57
N ILE A 82 7.12 -8.65 -2.19
CA ILE A 82 7.25 -9.12 -0.82
C ILE A 82 8.70 -9.12 -0.33
N PRO A 83 9.72 -9.56 -1.08
CA PRO A 83 11.11 -9.49 -0.61
C PRO A 83 11.64 -8.05 -0.45
N ILE A 84 11.05 -7.08 -1.15
CA ILE A 84 11.40 -5.66 -1.04
C ILE A 84 10.74 -5.03 0.19
N VAL A 85 9.48 -5.37 0.46
CA VAL A 85 8.69 -4.82 1.57
C VAL A 85 9.00 -5.55 2.89
N TYR A 86 9.07 -6.88 2.83
CA TYR A 86 9.38 -7.82 3.91
C TYR A 86 10.58 -8.68 3.52
N PRO A 87 11.81 -8.18 3.65
CA PRO A 87 13.00 -8.97 3.38
C PRO A 87 13.02 -10.22 4.25
N ALA A 88 13.57 -11.33 3.75
CA ALA A 88 13.56 -12.64 4.40
C ALA A 88 14.15 -12.67 5.83
N ASN A 89 14.89 -11.61 6.20
CA ASN A 89 15.57 -11.47 7.48
C ASN A 89 14.78 -10.57 8.47
N LEU A 90 13.58 -10.12 8.07
CA LEU A 90 12.73 -9.29 8.91
C LEU A 90 12.07 -10.16 9.97
N THR A 91 12.31 -9.84 11.25
CA THR A 91 11.59 -10.49 12.34
C THR A 91 10.14 -10.01 12.34
N LYS A 92 9.21 -10.86 12.77
CA LYS A 92 7.78 -10.49 12.91
C LYS A 92 7.59 -9.24 13.77
N ASP A 93 8.42 -9.09 14.81
CA ASP A 93 8.38 -7.91 15.67
C ASP A 93 8.73 -6.64 14.89
N LEU A 94 9.73 -6.71 14.01
CA LEU A 94 10.14 -5.56 13.19
C LEU A 94 9.11 -5.20 12.14
N GLU A 95 8.43 -6.19 11.54
CA GLU A 95 7.27 -5.99 10.66
C GLU A 95 6.17 -5.20 11.37
N ILE A 96 5.78 -5.63 12.57
CA ILE A 96 4.79 -4.94 13.40
C ILE A 96 5.26 -3.54 13.77
N TYR A 97 6.54 -3.35 14.13
CA TYR A 97 7.07 -2.03 14.44
C TYR A 97 7.03 -1.08 13.24
N LEU A 98 7.34 -1.57 12.03
CA LEU A 98 7.24 -0.78 10.80
C LEU A 98 5.79 -0.40 10.49
N GLY A 99 4.85 -1.34 10.64
CA GLY A 99 3.41 -1.09 10.50
C GLY A 99 2.91 -0.04 11.50
N ILE A 100 3.27 -0.18 12.79
CA ILE A 100 2.91 0.80 13.83
C ILE A 100 3.54 2.17 13.54
N ALA A 101 4.83 2.22 13.18
CA ALA A 101 5.53 3.45 12.87
C ALA A 101 4.88 4.19 11.69
N LEU A 102 4.53 3.46 10.63
CA LEU A 102 3.80 3.98 9.48
C LEU A 102 2.49 4.64 9.90
N ILE A 103 1.74 3.96 10.78
CA ILE A 103 0.45 4.47 11.26
C ILE A 103 0.64 5.73 12.10
N VAL A 104 1.55 5.69 13.07
CA VAL A 104 1.83 6.82 13.97
C VAL A 104 2.29 8.06 13.19
N VAL A 105 3.19 7.89 12.23
CA VAL A 105 3.68 9.00 11.38
C VAL A 105 2.53 9.63 10.59
N ASN A 106 1.69 8.83 9.92
CA ASN A 106 0.54 9.34 9.19
C ASN A 106 -0.46 10.06 10.12
N MET A 107 -0.71 9.53 11.33
CA MET A 107 -1.58 10.20 12.32
C MET A 107 -1.03 11.56 12.76
N ILE A 108 0.28 11.68 12.99
CA ILE A 108 0.92 12.96 13.35
C ILE A 108 0.74 13.98 12.22
N ILE A 109 0.95 13.56 10.97
CA ILE A 109 0.77 14.43 9.80
C ILE A 109 -0.69 14.88 9.70
N TYR A 110 -1.66 13.98 9.83
CA TYR A 110 -3.09 14.36 9.85
C TYR A 110 -3.44 15.30 10.99
N GLY A 111 -2.91 15.08 12.19
CA GLY A 111 -3.11 15.97 13.33
C GLY A 111 -2.57 17.38 13.06
N PHE A 112 -1.37 17.47 12.48
CA PHE A 112 -0.78 18.74 12.05
C PHE A 112 -1.65 19.45 11.01
N ILE A 113 -2.11 18.72 10.00
CA ILE A 113 -3.00 19.20 8.94
C ILE A 113 -4.29 19.80 9.52
N ILE A 114 -4.98 19.05 10.39
CA ILE A 114 -6.25 19.48 11.00
C ILE A 114 -6.02 20.72 11.87
N SER A 115 -4.92 20.77 12.62
CA SER A 115 -4.59 21.92 13.45
C SER A 115 -4.35 23.20 12.61
N ARG A 116 -3.74 23.06 11.43
CA ARG A 116 -3.50 24.17 10.49
C ARG A 116 -4.79 24.63 9.83
N LEU A 117 -5.68 23.72 9.44
CA LEU A 117 -7.00 24.06 8.91
C LEU A 117 -7.83 24.81 9.94
N LYS A 118 -7.87 24.34 11.21
CA LYS A 118 -8.60 25.03 12.29
C LYS A 118 -8.09 26.45 12.55
N LYS A 119 -6.78 26.70 12.37
CA LYS A 119 -6.20 28.05 12.47
C LYS A 119 -6.54 28.97 11.30
N SER A 120 -6.84 28.43 10.11
CA SER A 120 -7.17 29.24 8.94
C SER A 120 -8.64 29.69 8.88
N PHE A 121 -9.51 29.06 9.68
CA PHE A 121 -10.94 29.37 9.78
C PHE A 121 -11.30 30.26 10.98
N LYS A 122 -10.31 30.68 11.78
CA LYS A 122 -10.47 31.56 12.94
C LYS A 122 -9.74 32.86 12.68
#